data_AF-A0A0F2P198-F1
#
_entry.id   AF-A0A0F2P198-F1
#
_cell.length_a   1.000
_cell.length_b   1.000
_cell.length_c   1.000
_cell.angle_alpha   90.00
_cell.angle_beta   90.00
_cell.angle_gamma   90.00
#
_symmetry.space_group_name_H-M   'P 1'
#
loop_
_entity.id
_entity.type
_entity.pdbx_description
1 polymer ?
#
loop_
_entity_poly.entity_id
_entity_poly.type
_entity_poly.pdbx_seq_one_letter_code
_entity_poly.pdbx_strand_id
1 'polypeptide(L)'
;MKKKTIDYFMFIKISNDKFIDSLQQKGHIYCNSIKYFRTIEDNGIRGDKNEGKAYLKQVKDFEISLEGKVIAKAEKAQIYFDHPEDIGNLFCLYGVQSSLVNLTKKSLQKIKIENQSKKFGQSALLIHNPEEFINRISKELKRLSKEFNFSLVHYFDPETYEGELSPFYKSNKYEYQNEVRFWIPQNEERTFEFYIGDISDISHKIPIGDLDKIEVEVIKPAHNSGS
;
A
#
# COMPACT_ATOMS: atom_id res chain seq x y z
N MET A 1 15.82 -19.03 -6.40
CA MET A 1 14.79 -17.97 -6.24
C MET A 1 14.56 -17.32 -7.59
N LYS A 2 13.35 -17.41 -8.17
CA LYS A 2 13.03 -16.67 -9.40
C LYS A 2 12.95 -15.18 -9.04
N LYS A 3 13.69 -14.33 -9.77
CA LYS A 3 13.63 -12.87 -9.65
C LYS A 3 12.16 -12.47 -9.88
N LYS A 4 11.48 -12.00 -8.83
CA LYS A 4 10.08 -11.57 -8.90
C LYS A 4 10.08 -10.31 -9.78
N THR A 5 9.57 -10.42 -11.00
CA THR A 5 9.51 -9.30 -11.95
C THR A 5 8.68 -8.18 -11.34
N ILE A 6 9.20 -6.96 -11.32
CA ILE A 6 8.44 -5.77 -10.93
C ILE A 6 7.39 -5.57 -12.02
N ASP A 7 6.12 -5.83 -11.70
CA ASP A 7 4.98 -5.66 -12.64
C ASP A 7 4.38 -4.25 -12.57
N TYR A 8 5.12 -3.28 -12.05
CA TYR A 8 4.71 -1.89 -11.93
C TYR A 8 5.52 -1.03 -12.88
N PHE A 9 4.84 -0.24 -13.70
CA PHE A 9 5.51 0.76 -14.54
C PHE A 9 5.49 2.16 -13.93
N MET A 10 4.68 2.39 -12.90
CA MET A 10 4.62 3.67 -12.19
C MET A 10 4.16 3.49 -10.74
N PHE A 11 4.69 4.30 -9.82
CA PHE A 11 4.10 4.50 -8.50
C PHE A 11 3.52 5.90 -8.37
N ILE A 12 2.50 6.04 -7.54
CA ILE A 12 1.91 7.34 -7.23
C ILE A 12 1.92 7.54 -5.71
N LYS A 13 2.51 8.66 -5.26
CA LYS A 13 2.33 9.14 -3.89
C LYS A 13 1.33 10.29 -3.89
N ILE A 14 0.28 10.21 -3.09
CA ILE A 14 -0.67 11.31 -2.89
C ILE A 14 -0.50 11.87 -1.48
N SER A 15 -0.32 13.19 -1.36
CA SER A 15 -0.16 13.87 -0.07
C SER A 15 -0.36 15.39 -0.22
N ASN A 16 -0.15 16.14 0.85
CA ASN A 16 -0.09 17.59 0.80
C ASN A 16 1.21 18.05 0.10
N ASP A 17 1.17 19.22 -0.53
CA ASP A 17 2.24 19.78 -1.35
C ASP A 17 3.61 19.74 -0.67
N LYS A 18 3.70 20.22 0.58
CA LYS A 18 4.96 20.22 1.34
C LYS A 18 5.61 18.84 1.44
N PHE A 19 4.81 17.78 1.60
CA PHE A 19 5.33 16.41 1.69
C PHE A 19 5.74 15.87 0.32
N ILE A 20 4.98 16.20 -0.73
CA ILE A 20 5.32 15.84 -2.10
C ILE A 20 6.60 16.55 -2.55
N ASP A 21 6.75 17.84 -2.27
CA ASP A 21 7.95 18.62 -2.59
C ASP A 21 9.16 18.08 -1.82
N SER A 22 8.99 17.76 -0.54
CA SER A 22 10.06 17.14 0.26
C SER A 22 10.44 15.76 -0.25
N LEU A 23 9.46 14.94 -0.67
CA LEU A 23 9.73 13.63 -1.24
C LEU A 23 10.49 13.77 -2.57
N GLN A 24 10.07 14.68 -3.45
CA GLN A 24 10.70 14.86 -4.75
C GLN A 24 12.11 15.45 -4.64
N GLN A 25 12.26 16.59 -3.95
CA GLN A 25 13.49 17.38 -3.97
C GLN A 25 14.60 16.81 -3.07
N LYS A 26 14.22 16.03 -2.04
CA LYS A 26 15.16 15.51 -1.04
C LYS A 26 15.15 13.99 -0.98
N GLY A 27 14.21 13.32 -1.65
CA GLY A 27 13.99 11.89 -1.46
C GLY A 27 13.53 11.58 -0.04
N HIS A 28 12.79 12.49 0.60
CA HIS A 28 12.40 12.32 1.99
C HIS A 28 11.35 11.22 2.13
N ILE A 29 11.76 10.03 2.58
CA ILE A 29 10.89 8.89 2.85
C ILE A 29 10.45 8.95 4.30
N TYR A 30 9.18 9.27 4.50
CA TYR A 30 8.54 9.35 5.82
C TYR A 30 7.65 8.11 6.04
N CYS A 31 8.06 7.22 6.94
CA CYS A 31 7.36 5.97 7.24
C CYS A 31 6.66 6.05 8.60
N ASN A 32 5.33 5.99 8.61
CA ASN A 32 4.55 5.93 9.85
C ASN A 32 4.56 4.51 10.43
N SER A 33 4.40 4.38 11.74
CA SER A 33 4.32 3.06 12.38
C SER A 33 2.97 2.39 12.10
N ILE A 34 2.91 1.06 12.19
CA ILE A 34 1.64 0.31 12.05
C ILE A 34 0.61 0.82 13.07
N LYS A 35 1.03 1.12 14.31
CA LYS A 35 0.16 1.70 15.34
C LYS A 35 -0.48 3.03 14.93
N TYR A 36 0.24 3.88 14.20
CA TYR A 36 -0.34 5.12 13.68
C TYR A 36 -1.56 4.84 12.77
N PHE A 37 -1.44 3.87 11.87
CA PHE A 37 -2.53 3.50 10.97
C PHE A 37 -3.71 2.81 11.69
N ARG A 38 -3.46 2.15 12.83
CA ARG A 38 -4.54 1.59 13.68
C ARG A 38 -5.36 2.65 14.41
N THR A 39 -4.76 3.80 14.70
CA THR A 39 -5.30 4.79 15.64
C THR A 39 -5.73 6.10 14.98
N ILE A 40 -5.32 6.35 13.73
CA ILE A 40 -5.70 7.57 13.03
C ILE A 40 -7.21 7.62 12.79
N GLU A 41 -7.83 8.72 13.24
CA GLU A 41 -9.23 9.04 12.97
C GLU A 41 -9.32 9.92 11.73
N ASP A 42 -9.38 9.30 10.54
CA ASP A 42 -9.49 10.00 9.27
C ASP A 42 -10.72 9.57 8.45
N ASN A 43 -11.80 9.23 9.15
CA ASN A 43 -13.03 8.68 8.58
C ASN A 43 -12.79 7.39 7.77
N GLY A 44 -11.77 6.62 8.14
CA GLY A 44 -11.42 5.36 7.50
C GLY A 44 -10.86 5.53 6.08
N ILE A 45 -10.14 6.62 5.82
CA ILE A 45 -9.46 6.84 4.53
C ILE A 45 -8.09 6.13 4.54
N ARG A 46 -7.29 6.37 5.58
CA ARG A 46 -5.98 5.75 5.83
C ARG A 46 -6.05 4.80 7.01
N GLY A 47 -6.91 5.07 7.99
CA GLY A 47 -7.01 4.28 9.22
C GLY A 47 -7.68 2.92 9.03
N ASP A 48 -7.07 1.86 9.55
CA ASP A 48 -7.65 0.53 9.69
C ASP A 48 -7.31 -0.05 11.07
N LYS A 49 -8.34 -0.27 11.91
CA LYS A 49 -8.20 -0.86 13.26
C LYS A 49 -7.58 -2.26 13.23
N ASN A 50 -7.63 -2.94 12.09
CA ASN A 50 -7.11 -4.29 11.88
C ASN A 50 -5.77 -4.28 11.11
N GLU A 51 -5.12 -3.13 10.94
CA GLU A 51 -3.84 -3.00 10.22
C GLU A 51 -2.73 -3.82 10.89
N GLY A 52 -2.02 -4.65 10.13
CA GLY A 52 -0.92 -5.49 10.65
C GLY A 52 -1.32 -6.49 11.75
N LYS A 53 -2.55 -7.03 11.71
CA LYS A 53 -2.92 -8.18 12.56
C LYS A 53 -2.19 -9.44 12.05
N ALA A 54 -2.00 -10.42 12.93
CA ALA A 54 -1.32 -11.67 12.61
C ALA A 54 -2.25 -12.74 12.06
N TYR A 55 -3.50 -12.76 12.51
CA TYR A 55 -4.44 -13.81 12.15
C TYR A 55 -5.89 -13.34 12.30
N LEU A 56 -6.76 -13.81 11.42
CA LEU A 56 -8.21 -13.67 11.52
C LEU A 56 -8.86 -15.05 11.64
N LYS A 57 -9.62 -15.27 12.71
CA LYS A 57 -10.42 -16.48 12.92
C LYS A 57 -11.91 -16.18 12.85
N GLN A 58 -12.64 -16.99 12.09
CA GLN A 58 -14.09 -16.98 12.02
C GLN A 58 -14.63 -17.93 13.09
N VAL A 59 -15.46 -17.39 13.98
CA VAL A 59 -16.17 -18.17 15.00
C VAL A 59 -17.64 -18.20 14.63
N LYS A 60 -18.23 -19.38 14.65
CA LYS A 60 -19.66 -19.58 14.36
C LYS A 60 -20.35 -20.14 15.60
N ASP A 61 -21.64 -19.83 15.73
CA ASP A 61 -22.57 -20.48 16.66
C ASP A 61 -22.11 -20.49 18.13
N PHE A 62 -21.80 -19.32 18.71
CA PHE A 62 -21.42 -19.23 20.13
C PHE A 62 -22.54 -18.66 21.00
N GLU A 63 -22.67 -19.24 22.19
CA GLU A 63 -23.67 -18.86 23.19
C GLU A 63 -23.08 -17.82 24.14
N ILE A 64 -23.78 -16.71 24.29
CA ILE A 64 -23.46 -15.67 25.27
C ILE A 64 -24.25 -16.00 26.52
N SER A 65 -23.54 -16.27 27.62
CA SER A 65 -24.15 -16.61 28.90
C SER A 65 -23.86 -15.55 29.96
N LEU A 66 -24.87 -15.22 30.75
CA LEU A 66 -24.74 -14.43 31.97
C LEU A 66 -25.04 -15.35 33.16
N GLU A 67 -24.07 -15.50 34.07
CA GLU A 67 -24.18 -16.37 35.25
C GLU A 67 -24.59 -17.82 34.88
N GLY A 68 -24.07 -18.35 33.77
CA GLY A 68 -24.36 -19.72 33.30
C GLY A 68 -25.70 -19.89 32.58
N LYS A 69 -26.51 -18.84 32.45
CA LYS A 69 -27.73 -18.84 31.64
C LYS A 69 -27.45 -18.25 30.27
N VAL A 70 -27.73 -19.01 29.21
CA VAL A 70 -27.66 -18.51 27.83
C VAL A 70 -28.67 -17.37 27.67
N ILE A 71 -28.17 -16.18 27.36
CA ILE A 71 -28.98 -14.97 27.14
C ILE A 71 -29.04 -14.57 25.66
N ALA A 72 -28.08 -15.01 24.84
CA ALA A 72 -28.09 -14.78 23.41
C ALA A 72 -27.26 -15.85 22.67
N LYS A 73 -27.52 -15.99 21.38
CA LYS A 73 -26.69 -16.75 20.45
C LYS A 73 -26.21 -15.78 19.38
N ALA A 74 -24.92 -15.83 19.09
CA ALA A 74 -24.35 -15.08 17.98
C ALA A 74 -23.93 -16.10 16.91
N GLU A 75 -24.51 -15.95 15.72
CA GLU A 75 -24.29 -16.87 14.61
C GLU A 75 -22.86 -16.76 14.06
N LYS A 76 -22.23 -15.58 14.15
CA LYS A 76 -20.89 -15.29 13.63
C LYS A 76 -20.15 -14.26 14.47
N ALA A 77 -18.85 -14.44 14.62
CA ALA A 77 -17.88 -13.45 15.12
C ALA A 77 -16.52 -13.61 14.47
N GLN A 78 -15.76 -12.52 14.53
CA GLN A 78 -14.38 -12.45 14.07
C GLN A 78 -13.46 -12.18 15.25
N ILE A 79 -12.42 -12.99 15.40
CA ILE A 79 -11.35 -12.77 16.38
C ILE A 79 -10.08 -12.46 15.62
N TYR A 80 -9.53 -11.26 15.86
CA TYR A 80 -8.25 -10.83 15.33
C TYR A 80 -7.16 -11.02 16.37
N PHE A 81 -6.07 -11.66 15.99
CA PHE A 81 -4.90 -11.85 16.84
C PHE A 81 -3.82 -10.85 16.46
N ASP A 82 -3.17 -10.27 17.46
CA ASP A 82 -1.99 -9.41 17.28
C ASP A 82 -0.73 -10.26 17.13
N HIS A 83 0.23 -9.79 16.32
CA HIS A 83 1.60 -10.26 16.41
C HIS A 83 2.30 -9.42 17.48
N PRO A 84 2.91 -10.01 18.52
CA PRO A 84 3.68 -9.26 19.53
C PRO A 84 4.86 -8.50 18.91
N GLU A 85 5.28 -8.88 17.69
CA GLU A 85 6.51 -8.44 17.03
C GLU A 85 6.28 -7.63 15.75
N ASP A 86 5.03 -7.29 15.40
CA ASP A 86 4.72 -6.43 14.24
C ASP A 86 4.98 -4.94 14.52
N ILE A 87 6.12 -4.66 15.15
CA ILE A 87 6.63 -3.30 15.32
C ILE A 87 7.39 -2.95 14.04
N GLY A 88 6.93 -1.91 13.36
CA GLY A 88 7.55 -1.49 12.13
C GLY A 88 6.86 -0.33 11.47
N ASN A 89 7.46 0.17 10.41
CA ASN A 89 6.98 1.32 9.68
C ASN A 89 6.57 0.96 8.26
N LEU A 90 5.54 1.63 7.78
CA LEU A 90 5.04 1.50 6.43
C LEU A 90 5.30 2.79 5.64
N PHE A 91 5.83 2.61 4.43
CA PHE A 91 5.78 3.62 3.38
C PHE A 91 4.89 3.12 2.25
N CYS A 92 3.71 3.74 2.13
CA CYS A 92 2.66 3.30 1.23
C CYS A 92 2.63 4.16 -0.04
N LEU A 93 2.46 3.51 -1.19
CA LEU A 93 2.26 4.12 -2.51
C LEU A 93 1.07 3.46 -3.19
N TYR A 94 0.52 4.10 -4.22
CA TYR A 94 -0.39 3.46 -5.17
C TYR A 94 0.44 2.81 -6.29
N GLY A 95 0.26 1.51 -6.52
CA GLY A 95 1.03 0.74 -7.51
C GLY A 95 0.32 0.60 -8.85
N VAL A 96 0.80 1.25 -9.91
CA VAL A 96 0.19 1.12 -11.24
C VAL A 96 0.81 -0.08 -11.97
N GLN A 97 0.04 -1.16 -12.05
CA GLN A 97 0.47 -2.42 -12.65
C GLN A 97 0.35 -2.40 -14.18
N SER A 98 1.23 -3.12 -14.86
CA SER A 98 1.20 -3.29 -16.32
C SER A 98 -0.12 -3.88 -16.81
N SER A 99 -0.78 -4.70 -15.98
CA SER A 99 -2.11 -5.27 -16.24
C SER A 99 -3.21 -4.24 -16.45
N LEU A 100 -3.04 -3.00 -15.97
CA LEU A 100 -3.97 -1.89 -16.18
C LEU A 100 -3.84 -1.26 -17.57
N VAL A 101 -2.85 -1.67 -18.36
CA VAL A 101 -2.57 -1.17 -19.70
C VAL A 101 -2.59 -2.34 -20.69
N ASN A 102 -3.26 -2.15 -21.81
CA ASN A 102 -3.17 -3.07 -22.93
C ASN A 102 -1.81 -2.91 -23.62
N LEU A 103 -0.88 -3.82 -23.30
CA LEU A 103 0.48 -3.83 -23.85
C LEU A 103 0.58 -4.20 -25.33
N THR A 104 -0.50 -4.71 -25.95
CA THR A 104 -0.51 -5.12 -27.36
C THR A 104 -1.06 -4.04 -28.29
N LYS A 105 -1.50 -2.89 -27.76
CA LYS A 105 -2.04 -1.78 -28.54
C LYS A 105 -1.20 -0.52 -28.42
N LYS A 106 -0.83 0.03 -29.58
CA LYS A 106 -0.25 1.37 -29.69
C LYS A 106 -1.37 2.41 -29.75
N SER A 107 -1.90 2.74 -28.59
CA SER A 107 -2.94 3.76 -28.41
C SER A 107 -2.80 4.41 -27.04
N LEU A 108 -3.26 5.65 -26.92
CA LEU A 108 -3.43 6.32 -25.63
C LEU A 108 -4.47 5.57 -24.78
N GLN A 109 -4.10 5.27 -23.55
CA GLN A 109 -4.92 4.55 -22.58
C GLN A 109 -4.96 5.31 -21.27
N LYS A 110 -6.16 5.60 -20.80
CA LYS A 110 -6.36 6.27 -19.51
C LYS A 110 -6.13 5.29 -18.37
N ILE A 111 -5.37 5.71 -17.38
CA ILE A 111 -5.21 4.94 -16.14
C ILE A 111 -6.37 5.31 -15.22
N LYS A 112 -7.23 4.32 -14.94
CA LYS A 112 -8.32 4.50 -13.99
C LYS A 112 -7.75 4.47 -12.58
N ILE A 113 -7.86 5.60 -11.89
CA ILE A 113 -7.57 5.73 -10.45
C ILE A 113 -8.86 6.18 -9.78
N GLU A 114 -9.24 5.53 -8.70
CA GLU A 114 -10.49 5.77 -8.02
C GLU A 114 -10.52 7.17 -7.42
N ASN A 115 -11.64 7.89 -7.63
CA ASN A 115 -11.81 9.25 -7.10
C ASN A 115 -11.64 9.33 -5.57
N GLN A 116 -11.85 8.23 -4.85
CA GLN A 116 -11.61 8.15 -3.41
C GLN A 116 -10.14 8.44 -3.07
N SER A 117 -9.20 8.09 -3.95
CA SER A 117 -7.77 8.35 -3.79
C SER A 117 -7.44 9.85 -3.80
N LYS A 118 -8.30 10.70 -4.36
CA LYS A 118 -8.14 12.16 -4.29
C LYS A 118 -8.27 12.71 -2.86
N LYS A 119 -8.87 11.95 -1.93
CA LYS A 119 -9.00 12.34 -0.51
C LYS A 119 -7.69 12.25 0.27
N PHE A 120 -6.64 11.64 -0.30
CA PHE A 120 -5.35 11.50 0.39
C PHE A 120 -4.51 12.78 0.42
N GLY A 121 -4.82 13.81 -0.37
CA GLY A 121 -4.03 15.04 -0.39
C GLY A 121 -4.38 15.99 -1.53
N GLN A 122 -3.54 17.01 -1.71
CA GLN A 122 -3.72 18.08 -2.70
C GLN A 122 -2.82 17.93 -3.93
N SER A 123 -1.77 17.11 -3.82
CA SER A 123 -0.81 16.84 -4.88
C SER A 123 -0.53 15.35 -5.01
N ALA A 124 -0.10 14.94 -6.20
CA ALA A 124 0.42 13.61 -6.46
C ALA A 124 1.84 13.68 -7.05
N LEU A 125 2.68 12.72 -6.70
CA LEU A 125 3.98 12.50 -7.32
C LEU A 125 3.92 11.21 -8.14
N LEU A 126 4.09 11.34 -9.46
CA LEU A 126 4.17 10.24 -10.39
C LEU A 126 5.62 9.78 -10.48
N ILE A 127 5.95 8.63 -9.90
CA ILE A 127 7.29 8.04 -9.96
C ILE A 127 7.31 7.09 -11.16
N HIS A 128 7.85 7.57 -12.28
CA HIS A 128 7.81 6.89 -13.58
C HIS A 128 9.00 5.95 -13.82
N ASN A 129 9.93 5.84 -12.86
CA ASN A 129 10.95 4.79 -12.85
C ASN A 129 10.93 4.03 -11.50
N PRO A 130 9.98 3.08 -11.33
CA PRO A 130 9.86 2.27 -10.11
C PRO A 130 11.13 1.51 -9.72
N GLU A 131 11.86 0.98 -10.70
CA GLU A 131 13.08 0.21 -10.45
C GLU A 131 14.16 1.07 -9.80
N GLU A 132 14.44 2.25 -10.38
CA GLU A 132 15.42 3.17 -9.81
C GLU A 132 14.99 3.68 -8.42
N PHE A 133 13.70 3.97 -8.24
CA PHE A 133 13.17 4.37 -6.94
C PHE A 133 13.40 3.29 -5.86
N ILE A 134 13.08 2.03 -6.17
CA ILE A 134 13.33 0.89 -5.28
C ILE A 134 14.83 0.71 -5.04
N ASN A 135 15.67 0.88 -6.06
CA ASN A 135 17.13 0.78 -5.92
C ASN A 135 17.69 1.85 -4.97
N ARG A 136 17.24 3.10 -5.09
CA ARG A 136 17.66 4.18 -4.18
C ARG A 136 17.22 3.92 -2.73
N ILE A 137 15.99 3.46 -2.52
CA ILE A 137 15.50 3.03 -1.19
C ILE A 137 16.35 1.89 -0.65
N SER A 138 16.58 0.84 -1.45
CA SER A 138 17.34 -0.34 -1.04
C SER A 138 18.77 -0.01 -0.66
N LYS A 139 19.42 0.87 -1.44
CA LYS A 139 20.78 1.34 -1.18
C LYS A 139 20.86 2.09 0.15
N GLU A 140 19.89 2.98 0.41
CA GLU A 140 19.89 3.78 1.63
C GLU A 140 19.54 2.95 2.86
N LEU A 141 18.55 2.05 2.79
CA LEU A 141 18.23 1.15 3.90
C LEU A 141 19.38 0.20 4.21
N LYS A 142 20.07 -0.32 3.18
CA LYS A 142 21.29 -1.11 3.37
C LYS A 142 22.38 -0.31 4.10
N ARG A 143 22.57 0.97 3.74
CA ARG A 143 23.52 1.88 4.41
C ARG A 143 23.17 2.10 5.89
N LEU A 144 21.88 2.15 6.20
CA LEU A 144 21.34 2.27 7.56
C LEU A 144 21.27 0.93 8.33
N SER A 145 21.76 -0.16 7.73
CA SER A 145 21.65 -1.52 8.27
C SER A 145 20.21 -1.90 8.64
N LYS A 146 19.27 -1.50 7.77
CA LYS A 146 17.85 -1.82 7.88
C LYS A 146 17.43 -2.82 6.81
N GLU A 147 16.71 -3.84 7.26
CA GLU A 147 16.00 -4.75 6.38
C GLU A 147 14.63 -4.16 6.02
N PHE A 148 14.10 -4.56 4.88
CA PHE A 148 12.76 -4.19 4.48
C PHE A 148 12.15 -5.26 3.59
N ASN A 149 10.83 -5.29 3.57
CA ASN A 149 10.04 -6.04 2.61
C ASN A 149 9.26 -5.08 1.72
N PHE A 150 9.11 -5.43 0.45
CA PHE A 150 8.32 -4.65 -0.50
C PHE A 150 7.31 -5.57 -1.19
N SER A 151 6.03 -5.25 -1.09
CA SER A 151 4.96 -6.04 -1.72
C SER A 151 3.69 -5.24 -1.96
N LEU A 152 2.85 -5.77 -2.86
CA LEU A 152 1.46 -5.38 -2.98
C LEU A 152 0.70 -5.77 -1.71
N VAL A 153 -0.30 -4.95 -1.37
CA VAL A 153 -1.29 -5.31 -0.37
C VAL A 153 -2.26 -6.33 -0.94
N HIS A 154 -2.42 -7.43 -0.21
CA HIS A 154 -3.43 -8.45 -0.43
C HIS A 154 -4.75 -8.03 0.22
N TYR A 155 -5.78 -7.94 -0.60
CA TYR A 155 -7.12 -7.60 -0.14
C TYR A 155 -7.92 -8.87 0.13
N PHE A 156 -8.56 -8.94 1.30
CA PHE A 156 -9.38 -10.07 1.69
C PHE A 156 -10.78 -9.62 2.10
N ASP A 157 -11.77 -10.49 1.89
CA ASP A 157 -13.11 -10.30 2.42
C ASP A 157 -13.14 -10.75 3.89
N PRO A 158 -13.32 -9.82 4.86
CA PRO A 158 -13.31 -10.17 6.27
C PRO A 158 -14.44 -11.12 6.68
N GLU A 159 -15.53 -11.23 5.91
CA GLU A 159 -16.65 -12.11 6.24
C GLU A 159 -16.41 -13.58 5.88
N THR A 160 -15.47 -13.84 4.98
CA THR A 160 -15.21 -15.18 4.45
C THR A 160 -13.79 -15.66 4.69
N TYR A 161 -12.84 -14.76 4.89
CA TYR A 161 -11.44 -15.10 5.11
C TYR A 161 -11.17 -15.59 6.54
N GLU A 162 -10.45 -16.69 6.66
CA GLU A 162 -9.81 -17.17 7.88
C GLU A 162 -8.36 -17.53 7.54
N GLY A 163 -7.41 -17.05 8.33
CA GLY A 163 -6.01 -17.32 8.06
C GLY A 163 -5.02 -16.28 8.59
N GLU A 164 -3.77 -16.50 8.21
CA GLU A 164 -2.63 -15.63 8.53
C GLU A 164 -2.74 -14.29 7.81
N LEU A 165 -2.52 -13.23 8.56
CA LEU A 165 -2.43 -11.87 8.09
C LEU A 165 -0.99 -11.38 8.26
N SER A 166 -0.65 -10.30 7.56
CA SER A 166 0.65 -9.64 7.69
C SER A 166 0.51 -8.14 7.46
N PRO A 167 1.59 -7.36 7.62
CA PRO A 167 1.61 -5.93 7.25
C PRO A 167 1.31 -5.65 5.76
N PHE A 168 1.08 -6.68 4.95
CA PHE A 168 0.64 -6.57 3.55
C PHE A 168 -0.79 -7.06 3.34
N TYR A 169 -1.62 -7.18 4.38
CA TYR A 169 -3.03 -7.52 4.24
C TYR A 169 -3.93 -6.37 4.65
N LYS A 170 -5.06 -6.24 3.94
CA LYS A 170 -6.08 -5.22 4.24
C LYS A 170 -7.46 -5.73 3.84
N SER A 171 -8.51 -5.20 4.48
CA SER A 171 -9.88 -5.50 4.04
C SER A 171 -10.12 -5.00 2.60
N ASN A 172 -10.84 -5.79 1.81
CA ASN A 172 -11.25 -5.46 0.44
C ASN A 172 -12.02 -4.14 0.29
N LYS A 173 -12.60 -3.60 1.37
CA LYS A 173 -13.18 -2.24 1.35
C LYS A 173 -12.16 -1.15 0.98
N TYR A 174 -10.86 -1.44 1.09
CA TYR A 174 -9.76 -0.55 0.73
C TYR A 174 -9.09 -0.91 -0.60
N GLU A 175 -9.63 -1.84 -1.38
CA GLU A 175 -9.04 -2.31 -2.63
C GLU A 175 -8.78 -1.18 -3.64
N TYR A 176 -9.61 -0.14 -3.62
CA TYR A 176 -9.44 1.09 -4.42
C TYR A 176 -8.11 1.82 -4.20
N GLN A 177 -7.37 1.51 -3.13
CA GLN A 177 -6.08 2.13 -2.84
C GLN A 177 -4.95 1.54 -3.68
N ASN A 178 -5.14 0.34 -4.24
CA ASN A 178 -4.14 -0.40 -5.02
C ASN A 178 -2.73 -0.30 -4.42
N GLU A 179 -2.69 -0.45 -3.09
CA GLU A 179 -1.58 -0.09 -2.24
C GLU A 179 -0.38 -1.04 -2.41
N VAL A 180 0.82 -0.48 -2.58
CA VAL A 180 2.10 -1.17 -2.41
C VAL A 180 2.81 -0.59 -1.20
N ARG A 181 3.45 -1.46 -0.41
CA ARG A 181 4.08 -1.08 0.86
C ARG A 181 5.56 -1.41 0.83
N PHE A 182 6.37 -0.51 1.37
CA PHE A 182 7.62 -0.87 2.01
C PHE A 182 7.33 -1.05 3.48
N TRP A 183 7.60 -2.24 4.02
CA TRP A 183 7.55 -2.52 5.44
C TRP A 183 8.97 -2.64 5.98
N ILE A 184 9.28 -1.84 6.99
CA ILE A 184 10.59 -1.77 7.63
C ILE A 184 10.39 -2.20 9.08
N PRO A 185 10.81 -3.42 9.46
CA PRO A 185 10.77 -3.87 10.84
C PRO A 185 11.54 -2.91 11.76
N GLN A 186 11.00 -2.65 12.94
CA GLN A 186 11.64 -1.85 13.98
C GLN A 186 11.47 -2.50 15.33
N ASN A 187 12.22 -2.00 16.31
CA ASN A 187 12.11 -2.40 17.71
C ASN A 187 11.30 -1.41 18.54
N GLU A 188 10.90 -0.27 17.95
CA GLU A 188 10.20 0.82 18.62
C GLU A 188 9.05 1.37 17.76
N GLU A 189 7.93 1.69 18.41
CA GLU A 189 6.75 2.31 17.80
C GLU A 189 6.93 3.83 17.62
N ARG A 190 7.80 4.22 16.69
CA ARG A 190 8.03 5.62 16.32
C ARG A 190 8.13 5.78 14.81
N THR A 191 7.95 7.00 14.32
CA THR A 191 8.21 7.31 12.90
C THR A 191 9.66 6.97 12.54
N PHE A 192 9.85 6.42 11.34
CA PHE A 192 11.16 6.19 10.76
C PHE A 192 11.28 7.01 9.46
N GLU A 193 12.35 7.79 9.35
CA GLU A 193 12.56 8.74 8.26
C GLU A 193 13.98 8.57 7.69
N PHE A 194 14.11 8.68 6.37
CA PHE A 194 15.41 8.65 5.68
C PHE A 194 15.34 9.39 4.35
N TYR A 195 16.50 9.59 3.71
CA TYR A 195 16.62 10.39 2.49
C TYR A 195 17.30 9.60 1.38
N ILE A 196 16.66 9.54 0.22
CA ILE A 196 17.19 8.82 -0.96
C ILE A 196 17.80 9.76 -2.03
N GLY A 197 17.95 11.04 -1.70
CA GLY A 197 18.39 12.10 -2.61
C GLY A 197 17.27 12.62 -3.51
N ASP A 198 17.52 13.69 -4.26
CA ASP A 198 16.56 14.20 -5.23
C ASP A 198 16.12 13.09 -6.20
N ILE A 199 14.82 13.02 -6.48
CA ILE A 199 14.20 12.05 -7.39
C ILE A 199 13.44 12.75 -8.52
N SER A 200 13.74 14.03 -8.80
CA SER A 200 13.10 14.80 -9.87
C SER A 200 13.39 14.22 -11.26
N ASP A 201 14.47 13.47 -11.40
CA ASP A 201 14.84 12.75 -12.63
C ASP A 201 13.98 11.50 -12.90
N ILE A 202 13.31 10.97 -11.87
CA ILE A 202 12.47 9.77 -11.94
C ILE A 202 11.01 10.05 -11.52
N SER A 203 10.65 11.32 -11.32
CA SER A 203 9.31 11.66 -10.87
C SER A 203 8.80 13.01 -11.34
N HIS A 204 7.47 13.12 -11.42
CA HIS A 204 6.77 14.32 -11.85
C HIS A 204 5.62 14.65 -10.88
N LYS A 205 5.62 15.87 -10.32
CA LYS A 205 4.55 16.36 -9.44
C LYS A 205 3.40 16.89 -10.29
N ILE A 206 2.17 16.53 -9.91
CA ILE A 206 0.93 17.05 -10.50
C ILE A 206 -0.03 17.51 -9.40
N PRO A 207 -0.92 18.48 -9.67
CA PRO A 207 -2.04 18.77 -8.77
C PRO A 207 -3.02 17.59 -8.74
N ILE A 208 -3.70 17.37 -7.61
CA ILE A 208 -4.62 16.22 -7.47
C ILE A 208 -5.79 16.23 -8.47
N GLY A 209 -6.17 17.42 -8.97
CA GLY A 209 -7.18 17.60 -10.01
C GLY A 209 -6.81 17.04 -11.38
N ASP A 210 -5.53 16.70 -11.59
CA ASP A 210 -5.03 16.12 -12.83
C ASP A 210 -4.85 14.60 -12.76
N LEU A 211 -5.16 13.97 -11.62
CA LEU A 211 -4.95 12.53 -11.40
C LEU A 211 -5.69 11.66 -12.42
N ASP A 212 -6.88 12.06 -12.86
CA ASP A 212 -7.70 11.36 -13.87
C ASP A 212 -7.32 11.71 -15.32
N LYS A 213 -6.33 12.59 -15.52
CA LYS A 213 -5.79 12.98 -16.83
C LYS A 213 -4.56 12.16 -17.22
N ILE A 214 -4.15 11.20 -16.37
CA ILE A 214 -2.99 10.35 -16.62
C ILE A 214 -3.30 9.38 -17.78
N GLU A 215 -2.46 9.46 -18.81
CA GLU A 215 -2.54 8.62 -20.01
C GLU A 215 -1.21 7.92 -20.25
N VAL A 216 -1.28 6.69 -20.74
CA VAL A 216 -0.13 5.86 -21.10
C VAL A 216 -0.30 5.38 -22.53
N GLU A 217 0.74 5.51 -23.34
CA GLU A 217 0.79 4.93 -24.69
C GLU A 217 1.94 3.92 -24.77
N VAL A 218 1.63 2.73 -25.29
CA VAL A 218 2.63 1.70 -25.54
C VAL A 218 3.23 1.93 -26.92
N ILE A 219 4.42 2.54 -26.96
CA ILE A 219 5.09 2.94 -28.22
C ILE A 219 5.52 1.71 -29.05
N LYS A 220 5.91 0.63 -28.37
CA LYS A 220 6.32 -0.65 -28.96
C LYS A 220 5.48 -1.78 -28.36
N PRO A 221 4.35 -2.13 -28.99
CA PRO A 221 3.47 -3.18 -28.48
C PRO A 221 4.18 -4.52 -28.37
N ALA A 222 3.84 -5.30 -27.35
CA ALA A 222 4.24 -6.69 -27.29
C ALA A 222 3.62 -7.43 -28.49
N HIS A 223 4.45 -8.03 -29.34
CA HIS A 223 3.95 -8.96 -30.34
C HIS A 223 3.41 -10.18 -29.61
N ASN A 224 2.17 -10.58 -29.92
CA ASN A 224 1.74 -11.93 -29.61
C ASN A 224 2.68 -12.87 -30.37
N SER A 225 3.65 -13.46 -29.67
CA SER A 225 4.29 -14.69 -30.11
C SER A 225 3.23 -15.78 -30.03
N GLY A 226 2.32 -15.77 -31.01
CA GLY A 226 1.35 -16.82 -31.23
C GLY A 226 2.08 -18.07 -31.70
N SER A 227 1.89 -19.13 -30.92
CA SER A 227 1.74 -20.54 -31.32
C SER A 227 1.61 -20.80 -32.82
#